data_AF-A0A970H2D5-F1
#
_entry.id   AF-A0A970H2D5-F1
#
_cell.length_a   1.000
_cell.length_b   1.000
_cell.length_c   1.000
_cell.angle_alpha   90.00
_cell.angle_beta   90.00
_cell.angle_gamma   90.00
#
_symmetry.space_group_name_H-M   'P 1'
#
loop_
_entity.id
_entity.type
_entity.pdbx_description
1 polymer ?
#
loop_
_entity_poly.entity_id
_entity_poly.type
_entity_poly.pdbx_seq_one_letter_code
_entity_poly.pdbx_strand_id
1 'polypeptide(L)'
;MRISESFKDNLILLEQLTLGEKVSLLSSDTPFKLKGVARLGVPSITITTPTKGYVKSGQGGIANFDKLDFTCFPSFSLVSCSFNRELLVEMGEAVAKEYLSNEISTYIVSCSVLDSPYYGRGYELFGEDPYVVGELVSAFVAGLQTYGIGAILSDYVLYLGEKTYKNIHIDDFYLHERYLKPFKTVITKTQPLGIMVNSQVINDSHLYN
;
A
#
# COMPACT_ATOMS: atom_id res chain seq x y z
N MET A 1 11.21 -4.94 11.84
CA MET A 1 11.09 -3.87 12.86
C MET A 1 9.60 -3.60 13.04
N ARG A 2 9.01 -3.91 14.19
CA ARG A 2 7.59 -3.59 14.46
C ARG A 2 7.48 -2.09 14.73
N ILE A 3 6.68 -1.37 13.94
CA ILE A 3 6.59 0.09 13.90
C ILE A 3 5.99 0.69 15.20
N SER A 4 5.37 -0.12 16.05
CA SER A 4 4.59 0.34 17.20
C SER A 4 5.37 0.56 18.51
N GLU A 5 6.62 0.13 18.64
CA GLU A 5 7.35 0.17 19.93
C GLU A 5 8.24 1.41 20.16
N SER A 6 8.41 2.30 19.17
CA SER A 6 9.51 3.30 19.22
C SER A 6 9.08 4.79 19.21
N PHE A 7 7.86 5.15 19.62
CA PHE A 7 7.43 6.56 19.50
C PHE A 7 8.36 7.55 20.24
N LYS A 8 8.89 7.17 21.41
CA LYS A 8 9.88 7.97 22.14
C LYS A 8 11.24 8.03 21.43
N ASP A 9 11.70 6.92 20.88
CA ASP A 9 12.97 6.86 20.15
C ASP A 9 12.88 7.65 18.84
N ASN A 10 11.72 7.69 18.21
CA ASN A 10 11.47 8.48 17.00
C ASN A 10 11.55 9.99 17.27
N LEU A 11 11.08 10.46 18.43
CA LEU A 11 11.21 11.88 18.83
C LEU A 11 12.68 12.26 19.04
N ILE A 12 13.44 11.38 19.70
CA ILE A 12 14.88 11.57 19.91
C ILE A 12 15.63 11.62 18.56
N LEU A 13 15.27 10.77 17.60
CA LEU A 13 15.83 10.80 16.25
C LEU A 13 15.45 12.08 15.50
N LEU A 14 14.19 12.52 15.60
CA LEU A 14 13.71 13.77 14.97
C LEU A 14 14.44 15.01 15.46
N GLU A 15 14.83 15.05 16.73
CA GLU A 15 15.63 16.15 17.30
C GLU A 15 17.08 16.16 16.77
N GLN A 16 17.65 14.98 16.47
CA GLN A 16 19.02 14.84 15.97
C GLN A 16 19.17 15.05 14.46
N LEU A 17 18.07 15.05 13.72
CA LEU A 17 18.05 15.35 12.29
C LEU A 17 18.27 16.84 12.06
N THR A 18 19.24 17.15 11.19
CA THR A 18 19.36 18.48 10.60
C THR A 18 18.14 18.81 9.75
N LEU A 19 17.91 20.10 9.48
CA LEU A 19 16.82 20.50 8.56
C LEU A 19 16.97 19.85 7.18
N GLY A 20 18.20 19.74 6.67
CA GLY A 20 18.47 19.08 5.40
C GLY A 20 18.09 17.59 5.40
N GLU A 21 18.39 16.86 6.48
CA GLU A 21 17.99 15.46 6.63
C GLU A 21 16.47 15.32 6.80
N LYS A 22 15.79 16.25 7.49
CA LYS A 22 14.32 16.26 7.58
C LYS A 22 13.66 16.45 6.22
N VAL A 23 14.12 17.45 5.46
CA VAL A 23 13.60 17.73 4.12
C VAL A 23 13.90 16.57 3.16
N SER A 24 15.08 15.94 3.27
CA SER A 24 15.44 14.84 2.38
C SER A 24 14.51 13.64 2.56
N LEU A 25 14.10 13.33 3.79
CA LEU A 25 13.18 12.24 4.13
C LEU A 25 11.73 12.45 3.62
N LEU A 26 11.37 13.66 3.16
CA LEU A 26 10.06 13.93 2.54
C LEU A 26 9.98 13.49 1.07
N SER A 27 11.07 12.99 0.48
CA SER A 27 11.10 12.47 -0.87
C SER A 27 11.78 11.11 -0.92
N SER A 28 11.42 10.30 -1.91
CA SER A 28 12.16 9.06 -2.18
C SER A 28 13.55 9.36 -2.76
N ASP A 29 14.44 8.37 -2.65
CA ASP A 29 15.78 8.34 -3.26
C ASP A 29 15.68 7.88 -4.72
N THR A 30 14.92 6.80 -4.92
CA THR A 30 14.54 6.27 -6.23
C THR A 30 13.02 6.03 -6.24
N PRO A 31 12.40 5.67 -7.37
CA PRO A 31 10.97 5.34 -7.39
C PRO A 31 10.54 4.21 -6.44
N PHE A 32 11.49 3.39 -5.96
CA PHE A 32 11.23 2.20 -5.13
C PHE A 32 11.99 2.22 -3.81
N LYS A 33 12.62 3.33 -3.43
CA LYS A 33 13.45 3.39 -2.22
C LYS A 33 13.31 4.72 -1.50
N LEU A 34 12.90 4.69 -0.24
CA LEU A 34 12.93 5.81 0.68
C LEU A 34 14.35 6.05 1.18
N LYS A 35 14.69 7.31 1.43
CA LYS A 35 15.99 7.68 2.00
C LYS A 35 16.11 7.20 3.45
N GLY A 36 17.35 6.91 3.84
CA GLY A 36 17.74 6.71 5.23
C GLY A 36 18.74 7.79 5.66
N VAL A 37 19.10 7.77 6.94
CA VAL A 37 20.11 8.67 7.53
C VAL A 37 21.13 7.80 8.27
N ALA A 38 22.17 7.38 7.54
CA ALA A 38 23.16 6.41 8.01
C ALA A 38 23.86 6.82 9.31
N ARG A 39 24.18 8.13 9.46
CA ARG A 39 24.80 8.69 10.68
C ARG A 39 23.97 8.43 11.94
N LEU A 40 22.64 8.40 11.81
CA LEU A 40 21.70 8.17 12.90
C LEU A 40 21.19 6.72 12.94
N GLY A 41 21.75 5.83 12.12
CA GLY A 41 21.29 4.45 12.02
C GLY A 41 19.89 4.28 11.42
N VAL A 42 19.33 5.31 10.77
CA VAL A 42 18.01 5.22 10.12
C VAL A 42 18.18 4.52 8.77
N PRO A 43 17.60 3.31 8.57
CA PRO A 43 17.77 2.56 7.34
C PRO A 43 16.96 3.18 6.19
N SER A 44 17.40 2.94 4.96
CA SER A 44 16.56 3.15 3.78
C SER A 44 15.49 2.05 3.68
N ILE A 45 14.29 2.39 3.23
CA ILE A 45 13.18 1.44 3.08
C ILE A 45 12.89 1.19 1.61
N THR A 46 12.83 -0.06 1.19
CA THR A 46 12.40 -0.44 -0.15
C THR A 46 10.87 -0.51 -0.22
N ILE A 47 10.30 0.17 -1.22
CA ILE A 47 8.87 0.15 -1.56
C ILE A 47 8.67 -0.71 -2.80
N THR A 48 7.77 -1.70 -2.71
CA THR A 48 7.42 -2.56 -3.85
C THR A 48 5.93 -2.55 -4.13
N THR A 49 5.61 -2.65 -5.41
CA THR A 49 4.24 -2.85 -5.88
C THR A 49 4.11 -4.29 -6.39
N PRO A 50 3.09 -5.04 -5.97
CA PRO A 50 2.93 -6.45 -6.36
C PRO A 50 2.80 -6.68 -7.87
N THR A 51 2.33 -5.68 -8.62
CA THR A 51 2.01 -5.84 -10.05
C THR A 51 3.11 -5.39 -11.01
N LYS A 52 4.15 -4.70 -10.51
CA LYS A 52 5.25 -4.21 -11.37
C LYS A 52 6.55 -5.00 -11.22
N GLY A 53 6.54 -6.09 -10.46
CA GLY A 53 7.73 -6.85 -10.11
C GLY A 53 8.70 -6.03 -9.23
N TYR A 54 9.54 -6.73 -8.49
CA TYR A 54 10.64 -6.11 -7.76
C TYR A 54 11.92 -6.21 -8.60
N VAL A 55 12.61 -5.09 -8.78
CA VAL A 55 13.95 -5.07 -9.38
C VAL A 55 14.95 -4.87 -8.24
N LYS A 56 15.71 -5.92 -7.91
CA LYS A 56 16.87 -5.76 -7.02
C LYS A 56 17.86 -4.87 -7.76
N SER A 57 18.07 -3.65 -7.28
CA SER A 57 18.69 -2.57 -8.03
C SER A 57 20.05 -2.97 -8.62
N GLY A 58 20.10 -3.07 -9.94
CA GLY A 58 21.29 -3.10 -10.77
C GLY A 58 21.01 -2.32 -12.06
N GLN A 59 21.25 -1.00 -12.01
CA GLN A 59 21.13 -0.04 -13.12
C GLN A 59 19.68 0.35 -13.52
N GLY A 60 19.49 1.66 -13.67
CA GLY A 60 18.20 2.31 -13.85
C GLY A 60 17.44 1.89 -15.12
N GLY A 61 16.13 1.95 -15.02
CA GLY A 61 15.20 1.71 -16.12
C GLY A 61 13.99 0.91 -15.66
N ILE A 62 12.82 1.27 -16.17
CA ILE A 62 11.68 0.37 -16.23
C ILE A 62 12.15 -0.81 -17.09
N ALA A 63 12.04 -2.05 -16.57
CA ALA A 63 12.31 -3.31 -17.27
C ALA A 63 13.75 -3.85 -17.34
N ASN A 64 14.37 -4.14 -16.19
CA ASN A 64 15.30 -5.27 -16.08
C ASN A 64 14.84 -6.17 -14.94
N PHE A 65 13.98 -7.15 -15.25
CA PHE A 65 13.57 -8.18 -14.29
C PHE A 65 14.69 -9.19 -14.15
N ASP A 66 15.66 -8.93 -13.26
CA ASP A 66 16.39 -10.06 -12.67
C ASP A 66 15.31 -10.93 -12.02
N LYS A 67 15.15 -12.15 -12.55
CA LYS A 67 14.09 -13.09 -12.14
C LYS A 67 14.28 -13.43 -10.67
N LEU A 68 13.57 -12.71 -9.82
CA LEU A 68 13.32 -13.16 -8.47
C LEU A 68 12.19 -14.18 -8.55
N ASP A 69 12.47 -15.39 -8.08
CA ASP A 69 11.50 -16.48 -8.05
C ASP A 69 10.46 -16.17 -6.96
N PHE A 70 9.37 -15.52 -7.38
CA PHE A 70 8.18 -15.29 -6.56
C PHE A 70 7.06 -16.25 -6.96
N THR A 71 6.23 -16.64 -5.99
CA THR A 71 5.00 -17.33 -6.29
C THR A 71 4.01 -16.36 -6.94
N CYS A 72 3.48 -16.73 -8.09
CA CYS A 72 2.37 -16.02 -8.70
C CYS A 72 1.07 -16.48 -8.04
N PHE A 73 0.60 -15.73 -7.04
CA PHE A 73 -0.68 -15.99 -6.38
C PHE A 73 -1.86 -15.65 -7.30
N PRO A 74 -3.05 -16.27 -7.07
CA PRO A 74 -4.25 -15.87 -7.79
C PRO A 74 -4.58 -14.39 -7.57
N SER A 75 -5.24 -13.76 -8.56
CA SER A 75 -5.63 -12.35 -8.46
C SER A 75 -6.57 -12.10 -7.28
N PHE A 76 -6.52 -10.91 -6.69
CA PHE A 76 -7.41 -10.58 -5.56
C PHE A 76 -8.87 -10.70 -5.93
N SER A 77 -9.25 -10.37 -7.17
CA SER A 77 -10.62 -10.57 -7.66
C SER A 77 -11.06 -12.04 -7.60
N LEU A 78 -10.17 -12.98 -7.91
CA LEU A 78 -10.46 -14.41 -7.89
C LEU A 78 -10.49 -14.95 -6.46
N VAL A 79 -9.50 -14.62 -5.62
CA VAL A 79 -9.47 -15.08 -4.23
C VAL A 79 -10.66 -14.52 -3.45
N SER A 80 -11.10 -13.30 -3.76
CA SER A 80 -12.25 -12.67 -3.09
C SER A 80 -13.58 -13.37 -3.36
N CYS A 81 -13.72 -14.09 -4.48
CA CYS A 81 -14.89 -14.94 -4.75
C CYS A 81 -15.09 -16.07 -3.72
N SER A 82 -14.05 -16.40 -2.92
CA SER A 82 -14.17 -17.38 -1.83
C SER A 82 -14.89 -16.82 -0.59
N PHE A 83 -14.91 -15.48 -0.42
CA PHE A 83 -15.32 -14.80 0.81
C PHE A 83 -14.64 -15.35 2.09
N ASN A 84 -13.47 -15.98 1.94
CA ASN A 84 -12.77 -16.67 3.01
C ASN A 84 -11.66 -15.76 3.57
N ARG A 85 -11.86 -15.21 4.76
CA ARG A 85 -10.89 -14.31 5.40
C ARG A 85 -9.63 -15.08 5.79
N GLU A 86 -9.79 -16.29 6.31
CA GLU A 86 -8.69 -17.15 6.74
C GLU A 86 -7.74 -17.44 5.57
N LEU A 87 -8.29 -17.70 4.37
CA LEU A 87 -7.50 -17.87 3.15
C LEU A 87 -6.69 -16.61 2.78
N LEU A 88 -7.26 -15.41 2.96
CA LEU A 88 -6.53 -14.16 2.69
C LEU A 88 -5.44 -13.92 3.74
N VAL A 89 -5.65 -14.32 5.00
CA VAL A 89 -4.58 -14.30 6.02
C VAL A 89 -3.44 -15.22 5.58
N GLU A 90 -3.74 -16.48 5.25
CA GLU A 90 -2.74 -17.46 4.80
C GLU A 90 -1.97 -16.97 3.56
N MET A 91 -2.67 -16.39 2.59
CA MET A 91 -2.05 -15.78 1.41
C MET A 91 -1.14 -14.60 1.80
N GLY A 92 -1.59 -13.71 2.69
CA GLY A 92 -0.79 -12.60 3.19
C GLY A 92 0.48 -13.07 3.90
N GLU A 93 0.38 -14.12 4.72
CA GLU A 93 1.53 -14.72 5.39
C GLU A 93 2.54 -15.35 4.42
N ALA A 94 2.06 -16.04 3.39
CA ALA A 94 2.89 -16.64 2.36
C ALA A 94 3.65 -15.56 1.56
N VAL A 95 2.95 -14.52 1.13
CA VAL A 95 3.54 -13.35 0.46
C VAL A 95 4.59 -12.71 1.37
N ALA A 96 4.30 -12.54 2.66
CA ALA A 96 5.22 -11.90 3.58
C ALA A 96 6.53 -12.67 3.76
N LYS A 97 6.47 -14.00 3.81
CA LYS A 97 7.67 -14.86 3.87
C LYS A 97 8.56 -14.67 2.63
N GLU A 98 7.96 -14.60 1.44
CA GLU A 98 8.72 -14.34 0.20
C GLU A 98 9.28 -12.92 0.15
N TYR A 99 8.56 -11.94 0.69
CA TYR A 99 9.05 -10.56 0.74
C TYR A 99 10.24 -10.44 1.69
N LEU A 100 10.16 -11.06 2.86
CA LEU A 100 11.26 -11.09 3.82
C LEU A 100 12.50 -11.79 3.27
N SER A 101 12.36 -12.94 2.60
CA SER A 101 13.50 -13.66 2.01
C SER A 101 14.20 -12.86 0.91
N ASN A 102 13.50 -11.89 0.32
CA ASN A 102 14.01 -10.98 -0.72
C ASN A 102 14.36 -9.58 -0.19
N GLU A 103 14.43 -9.39 1.14
CA GLU A 103 14.78 -8.12 1.79
C GLU A 103 13.80 -6.97 1.45
N ILE A 104 12.55 -7.33 1.13
CA ILE A 104 11.46 -6.39 0.89
C ILE A 104 10.69 -6.20 2.20
N SER A 105 10.45 -4.94 2.58
CA SER A 105 9.86 -4.60 3.88
C SER A 105 8.44 -4.02 3.80
N THR A 106 7.92 -3.76 2.60
CA THR A 106 6.60 -3.15 2.42
C THR A 106 5.83 -3.79 1.27
N TYR A 107 4.50 -3.69 1.33
CA TYR A 107 3.59 -4.18 0.28
C TYR A 107 2.49 -3.15 0.05
N ILE A 108 2.26 -2.77 -1.21
CA ILE A 108 1.16 -1.89 -1.59
C ILE A 108 -0.07 -2.72 -1.98
N VAL A 109 -1.20 -2.51 -1.28
CA VAL A 109 -2.48 -3.21 -1.51
C VAL A 109 -3.58 -2.20 -1.81
N SER A 110 -4.34 -2.42 -2.89
CA SER A 110 -5.47 -1.55 -3.21
C SER A 110 -6.64 -1.79 -2.26
N CYS A 111 -7.14 -0.70 -1.69
CA CYS A 111 -8.35 -0.70 -0.88
C CYS A 111 -9.53 -0.04 -1.63
N SER A 112 -9.41 0.09 -2.96
CA SER A 112 -10.47 0.67 -3.79
C SER A 112 -11.63 -0.29 -3.99
N VAL A 113 -12.82 0.29 -4.09
CA VAL A 113 -14.03 -0.41 -4.50
C VAL A 113 -14.08 -0.47 -6.02
N LEU A 114 -14.37 -1.65 -6.57
CA LEU A 114 -14.59 -1.83 -8.01
C LEU A 114 -15.89 -1.12 -8.40
N ASP A 115 -15.75 0.04 -9.04
CA ASP A 115 -16.90 0.87 -9.41
C ASP A 115 -17.46 0.54 -10.80
N SER A 116 -16.59 0.05 -11.69
CA SER A 116 -16.94 -0.21 -13.08
C SER A 116 -16.26 -1.50 -13.55
N PRO A 117 -16.97 -2.37 -14.29
CA PRO A 117 -16.39 -3.59 -14.86
C PRO A 117 -15.35 -3.29 -15.95
N TYR A 118 -15.29 -2.06 -16.44
CA TYR A 118 -14.30 -1.61 -17.43
C TYR A 118 -12.97 -1.18 -16.83
N TYR A 119 -12.80 -1.27 -15.51
CA TYR A 119 -11.54 -0.93 -14.87
C TYR A 119 -10.45 -1.96 -15.22
N GLY A 120 -9.42 -1.55 -15.94
CA GLY A 120 -8.38 -2.45 -16.47
C GLY A 120 -7.57 -3.16 -15.38
N ARG A 121 -7.46 -2.57 -14.18
CA ARG A 121 -6.82 -3.18 -13.00
C ARG A 121 -7.82 -3.75 -11.99
N GLY A 122 -9.06 -4.01 -12.40
CA GLY A 122 -10.09 -4.59 -11.54
C GLY A 122 -9.70 -5.95 -10.94
N TYR A 123 -8.78 -6.69 -11.58
CA TYR A 123 -8.24 -7.95 -11.06
C TYR A 123 -7.42 -7.78 -9.75
N GLU A 124 -6.90 -6.58 -9.51
CA GLU A 124 -6.14 -6.23 -8.30
C GLU A 124 -7.06 -5.84 -7.13
N LEU A 125 -8.37 -5.68 -7.37
CA LEU A 125 -9.36 -5.30 -6.37
C LEU A 125 -10.06 -6.51 -5.75
N PHE A 126 -10.69 -6.27 -4.60
CA PHE A 126 -11.37 -7.30 -3.81
C PHE A 126 -12.88 -7.39 -4.09
N GLY A 127 -13.44 -6.44 -4.85
CA GLY A 127 -14.85 -6.45 -5.24
C GLY A 127 -15.49 -5.05 -5.25
N GLU A 128 -16.80 -5.03 -5.45
CA GLU A 128 -17.63 -3.81 -5.58
C GLU A 128 -18.37 -3.38 -4.30
N ASP A 129 -18.38 -4.25 -3.29
CA ASP A 129 -19.03 -3.98 -2.01
C ASP A 129 -18.01 -3.46 -0.97
N PRO A 130 -18.22 -2.26 -0.39
CA PRO A 130 -17.28 -1.66 0.54
C PRO A 130 -17.00 -2.47 1.81
N TYR A 131 -18.00 -3.22 2.30
CA TYR A 131 -17.83 -4.06 3.47
C TYR A 131 -16.94 -5.27 3.13
N VAL A 132 -17.24 -5.97 2.04
CA VAL A 132 -16.43 -7.09 1.54
C VAL A 132 -14.99 -6.66 1.30
N VAL A 133 -14.77 -5.53 0.60
CA VAL A 133 -13.43 -5.00 0.36
C VAL A 133 -12.70 -4.72 1.69
N GLY A 134 -13.35 -4.02 2.62
CA GLY A 134 -12.75 -3.70 3.91
C GLY A 134 -12.37 -4.95 4.72
N GLU A 135 -13.23 -5.96 4.74
CA GLU A 135 -13.01 -7.21 5.47
C GLU A 135 -11.88 -8.06 4.87
N LEU A 136 -11.87 -8.24 3.55
CA LEU A 136 -10.90 -9.10 2.87
C LEU A 136 -9.52 -8.45 2.79
N VAL A 137 -9.46 -7.13 2.54
CA VAL A 137 -8.19 -6.37 2.63
C VAL A 137 -7.64 -6.44 4.05
N SER A 138 -8.49 -6.30 5.09
CA SER A 138 -8.05 -6.41 6.48
C SER A 138 -7.42 -7.77 6.77
N ALA A 139 -8.03 -8.86 6.27
CA ALA A 139 -7.50 -10.20 6.45
C ALA A 139 -6.13 -10.38 5.79
N PHE A 140 -5.99 -9.93 4.53
CA PHE A 140 -4.70 -9.98 3.82
C PHE A 140 -3.61 -9.14 4.50
N VAL A 141 -3.95 -7.91 4.91
CA VAL A 141 -3.02 -7.02 5.63
C VAL A 141 -2.63 -7.59 6.98
N ALA A 142 -3.55 -8.23 7.70
CA ALA A 142 -3.23 -8.90 8.96
C ALA A 142 -2.16 -9.98 8.74
N GLY A 143 -2.33 -10.84 7.72
CA GLY A 143 -1.35 -11.86 7.35
C GLY A 143 0.01 -11.29 6.94
N LEU A 144 0.04 -10.18 6.19
CA LEU A 144 1.30 -9.50 5.85
C LEU A 144 2.07 -9.02 7.08
N GLN A 145 1.35 -8.39 8.01
CA GLN A 145 1.95 -7.72 9.16
C GLN A 145 2.37 -8.68 10.27
N THR A 146 1.89 -9.93 10.29
CA THR A 146 2.38 -10.94 11.26
C THR A 146 3.89 -11.18 11.13
N TYR A 147 4.43 -11.04 9.92
CA TYR A 147 5.85 -11.15 9.59
C TYR A 147 6.57 -9.79 9.51
N GLY A 148 5.90 -8.69 9.85
CA GLY A 148 6.49 -7.36 9.89
C GLY A 148 6.66 -6.68 8.53
N ILE A 149 5.98 -7.15 7.49
CA ILE A 149 5.85 -6.42 6.22
C ILE A 149 4.86 -5.28 6.42
N GLY A 150 5.30 -4.05 6.16
CA GLY A 150 4.45 -2.86 6.29
C GLY A 150 3.47 -2.74 5.12
N ALA A 151 2.17 -2.82 5.41
CA ALA A 151 1.15 -2.63 4.38
C ALA A 151 0.93 -1.14 4.09
N ILE A 152 0.86 -0.78 2.81
CA ILE A 152 0.51 0.56 2.33
C ILE A 152 -0.82 0.44 1.58
N LEU A 153 -1.87 1.07 2.09
CA LEU A 153 -3.17 1.07 1.41
C LEU A 153 -3.13 2.05 0.24
N SER A 154 -3.39 1.58 -0.97
CA SER A 154 -3.35 2.44 -2.15
C SER A 154 -4.70 2.96 -2.59
N ASP A 155 -4.58 3.94 -3.48
CA ASP A 155 -5.66 4.53 -4.26
C ASP A 155 -6.60 5.37 -3.39
N TYR A 156 -6.06 5.89 -2.29
CA TYR A 156 -6.80 6.76 -1.38
C TYR A 156 -7.05 8.12 -2.02
N VAL A 157 -8.29 8.56 -2.23
CA VAL A 157 -9.55 7.81 -2.16
C VAL A 157 -10.29 8.02 -3.47
N LEU A 158 -11.22 7.13 -3.85
CA LEU A 158 -12.04 7.28 -5.05
C LEU A 158 -11.21 7.18 -6.35
N TYR A 159 -10.48 6.08 -6.51
CA TYR A 159 -9.83 5.77 -7.78
C TYR A 159 -10.80 5.03 -8.70
N LEU A 160 -11.26 5.70 -9.76
CA LEU A 160 -12.25 5.18 -10.72
C LEU A 160 -11.61 4.54 -11.97
N GLY A 161 -10.38 4.05 -11.83
CA GLY A 161 -9.65 3.38 -12.89
C GLY A 161 -8.91 4.31 -13.85
N GLU A 162 -8.65 3.84 -15.08
CA GLU A 162 -7.90 4.61 -16.09
C GLU A 162 -8.66 5.84 -16.61
N LYS A 163 -9.95 5.96 -16.30
CA LYS A 163 -10.73 7.17 -16.58
C LYS A 163 -10.17 8.32 -15.73
N THR A 164 -9.44 9.20 -16.38
CA THR A 164 -8.89 10.41 -15.76
C THR A 164 -9.98 11.48 -15.80
N TYR A 165 -10.61 11.73 -14.67
CA TYR A 165 -11.54 12.84 -14.52
C TYR A 165 -10.75 14.09 -14.13
N LYS A 166 -11.11 15.25 -14.69
CA LYS A 166 -10.47 16.52 -14.28
C LYS A 166 -10.81 16.88 -12.83
N ASN A 167 -12.02 16.54 -12.41
CA ASN A 167 -12.56 16.73 -11.07
C ASN A 167 -13.74 15.78 -10.88
N ILE A 168 -13.79 15.10 -9.74
CA ILE A 168 -14.88 14.20 -9.37
C ILE A 168 -15.72 14.91 -8.30
N HIS A 169 -16.96 15.23 -8.65
CA HIS A 169 -17.93 15.75 -7.70
C HIS A 169 -18.69 14.59 -7.07
N ILE A 170 -18.64 14.50 -5.74
CA ILE A 170 -19.23 13.43 -4.96
C ILE A 170 -19.81 14.01 -3.67
N ASP A 171 -21.00 13.57 -3.28
CA ASP A 171 -21.57 13.96 -2.00
C ASP A 171 -20.87 13.26 -0.84
N ASP A 172 -20.85 13.92 0.32
CA ASP A 172 -20.16 13.41 1.51
C ASP A 172 -20.68 12.04 1.94
N PHE A 173 -21.99 11.79 1.82
CA PHE A 173 -22.57 10.52 2.24
C PHE A 173 -22.04 9.37 1.38
N TYR A 174 -22.06 9.51 0.06
CA TYR A 174 -21.56 8.50 -0.86
C TYR A 174 -20.04 8.30 -0.72
N LEU A 175 -19.28 9.39 -0.54
CA LEU A 175 -17.84 9.30 -0.26
C LEU A 175 -17.55 8.48 1.01
N HIS A 176 -18.27 8.74 2.10
CA HIS A 176 -18.06 8.08 3.38
C HIS A 176 -18.52 6.61 3.40
N GLU A 177 -19.70 6.32 2.88
CA GLU A 177 -20.26 4.97 2.95
C GLU A 177 -19.69 4.03 1.89
N ARG A 178 -19.23 4.55 0.75
CA ARG A 178 -18.66 3.72 -0.33
C ARG A 178 -17.15 3.68 -0.34
N TYR A 179 -16.48 4.82 -0.48
CA TYR A 179 -15.06 4.83 -0.81
C TYR A 179 -14.13 4.97 0.40
N LEU A 180 -14.55 5.67 1.46
CA LEU A 180 -13.78 5.75 2.71
C LEU A 180 -14.03 4.55 3.63
N LYS A 181 -15.18 3.88 3.49
CA LYS A 181 -15.58 2.76 4.35
C LYS A 181 -14.54 1.62 4.39
N PRO A 182 -13.96 1.15 3.27
CA PRO A 182 -12.95 0.09 3.30
C PRO A 182 -11.68 0.54 4.03
N PHE A 183 -11.17 1.74 3.73
CA PHE A 183 -10.00 2.29 4.40
C PHE A 183 -10.23 2.42 5.91
N LYS A 184 -11.38 2.95 6.34
CA LYS A 184 -11.74 3.04 7.76
C LYS A 184 -11.69 1.66 8.43
N THR A 185 -12.28 0.65 7.80
CA THR A 185 -12.28 -0.73 8.31
C THR A 185 -10.87 -1.26 8.46
N VAL A 186 -10.03 -1.17 7.41
CA VAL A 186 -8.67 -1.70 7.43
C VAL A 186 -7.80 -0.95 8.43
N ILE A 187 -7.83 0.38 8.45
CA ILE A 187 -7.07 1.20 9.41
C ILE A 187 -7.43 0.83 10.84
N THR A 188 -8.72 0.67 11.14
CA THR A 188 -9.19 0.33 12.48
C THR A 188 -8.75 -1.07 12.91
N LYS A 189 -8.76 -2.03 11.99
CA LYS A 189 -8.47 -3.44 12.31
C LYS A 189 -6.99 -3.78 12.32
N THR A 190 -6.18 -3.13 11.47
CA THR A 190 -4.81 -3.60 11.21
C THR A 190 -3.73 -2.55 11.41
N GLN A 191 -4.06 -1.25 11.50
CA GLN A 191 -3.06 -0.17 11.63
C GLN A 191 -1.94 -0.29 10.56
N PRO A 192 -2.28 -0.16 9.26
CA PRO A 192 -1.32 -0.27 8.17
C PRO A 192 -0.19 0.77 8.30
N LEU A 193 0.98 0.47 7.75
CA LEU A 193 2.16 1.35 7.78
C LEU A 193 1.88 2.72 7.14
N GLY A 194 1.09 2.76 6.06
CA GLY A 194 0.83 4.01 5.36
C GLY A 194 -0.31 3.95 4.36
N ILE A 195 -0.52 5.09 3.72
CA ILE A 195 -1.55 5.29 2.70
C ILE A 195 -0.88 5.96 1.50
N MET A 196 -1.15 5.42 0.30
CA MET A 196 -0.77 6.03 -0.97
C MET A 196 -2.00 6.71 -1.57
N VAL A 197 -1.92 8.03 -1.71
CA VAL A 197 -2.98 8.84 -2.30
C VAL A 197 -3.02 8.67 -3.81
N ASN A 198 -4.21 8.79 -4.40
CA ASN A 198 -4.36 8.85 -5.84
C ASN A 198 -4.20 10.28 -6.38
N SER A 199 -4.17 10.40 -7.71
CA SER A 199 -3.93 11.66 -8.41
C SER A 199 -5.20 12.44 -8.77
N GLN A 200 -6.39 11.99 -8.35
CA GLN A 200 -7.65 12.60 -8.75
C GLN A 200 -7.91 13.89 -7.96
N VAL A 201 -8.65 14.81 -8.57
CA VAL A 201 -9.23 15.98 -7.88
C VAL A 201 -10.64 15.59 -7.44
N ILE A 202 -10.96 15.82 -6.17
CA ILE A 202 -12.23 15.46 -5.56
C ILE A 202 -12.81 16.72 -4.93
N ASN A 203 -14.02 17.10 -5.33
CA ASN A 203 -14.69 18.31 -4.82
C ASN A 203 -13.76 19.54 -4.83
N ASP A 204 -13.12 19.78 -5.99
CA ASP A 204 -12.18 20.90 -6.22
C ASP A 204 -10.88 20.87 -5.40
N SER A 205 -10.60 19.74 -4.72
CA SER A 205 -9.44 19.58 -3.85
C SER A 205 -8.49 18.49 -4.38
N HIS A 206 -7.19 18.79 -4.41
CA HIS A 206 -6.15 17.80 -4.62
C HIS A 206 -5.81 17.10 -3.31
N LEU A 207 -5.59 15.79 -3.34
CA LEU A 207 -5.21 15.02 -2.14
C LEU A 207 -3.72 15.17 -1.76
N TYR A 208 -2.89 15.80 -2.61
CA TYR A 208 -1.43 15.85 -2.45
C TYR A 208 -0.83 17.27 -2.51
N ASN A 209 -1.63 18.32 -2.30
CA ASN A 209 -1.16 19.72 -2.26
C ASN A 209 -1.27 20.34 -0.86
#